data_AF-A0A485KVW7-F1
#
_entry.id   AF-A0A485KVW7-F1
#
_cell.length_a   1.000
_cell.length_b   1.000
_cell.length_c   1.000
_cell.angle_alpha   90.00
_cell.angle_beta   90.00
_cell.angle_gamma   90.00
#
_symmetry.space_group_name_H-M   'P 1'
#
loop_
_entity.id
_entity.type
_entity.pdbx_description
1 polymer ?
#
loop_
_entity_poly.entity_id
_entity_poly.type
_entity_poly.pdbx_seq_one_letter_code
_entity_poly.pdbx_strand_id
1 'polypeptide(L)'
;MWQFVSRTPAQRRTQKFLAVGAMQSTLVNVSGDVYRKYTVQKVIPAILSKFPSESKRVILQYDNATLHASVPDVRRQPPNNQDLNVLDLGFVASIQSLQYKVVIHTVDDVIHATLLAFAVLSVEKLENVFLTLQAVMRLILEHDSGNHFKLSHLKKDTLRRAGALMANLTCPVSLLGDAALEEQL
;
A
#
# COMPACT_ATOMS: atom_id res chain seq x y z
N MET A 1 -4.28 3.57 10.52
CA MET A 1 -3.19 4.31 9.89
C MET A 1 -2.45 5.10 10.97
N TRP A 2 -1.12 5.17 10.92
CA TRP A 2 -0.32 5.95 11.87
C TRP A 2 0.52 6.97 11.13
N GLN A 3 0.55 8.20 11.64
CA GLN A 3 1.21 9.34 11.03
C GLN A 3 2.59 9.60 11.64
N PHE A 4 3.53 10.02 10.81
CA PHE A 4 4.83 10.56 11.21
C PHE A 4 4.76 12.09 11.17
N VAL A 5 4.33 12.70 12.27
CA VAL A 5 4.30 14.17 12.42
C VAL A 5 4.67 14.58 13.83
N SER A 6 5.21 15.79 13.97
CA SER A 6 5.39 16.47 15.25
C SER A 6 4.30 17.52 15.45
N ARG A 7 3.91 17.80 16.70
CA ARG A 7 3.03 18.92 17.02
C ARG A 7 3.86 20.08 17.55
N THR A 8 3.82 21.20 16.85
CA THR A 8 4.56 22.41 17.23
C THR A 8 3.64 23.63 17.22
N PRO A 9 3.84 24.63 18.10
CA PRO A 9 3.08 25.87 18.06
C PRO A 9 3.31 26.64 16.75
N ALA A 10 2.26 27.21 16.18
CA ALA A 10 2.33 28.06 15.00
C ALA A 10 3.12 29.34 15.30
N GLN A 11 4.19 29.57 14.54
CA GLN A 11 5.12 30.71 14.75
C GLN A 11 4.66 32.01 14.10
N ARG A 12 3.74 31.96 13.13
CA ARG A 12 3.23 33.13 12.41
C ARG A 12 1.71 33.02 12.26
N ARG A 13 1.02 34.14 12.45
CA ARG A 13 -0.39 34.26 12.06
C ARG A 13 -0.44 34.26 10.54
N THR A 14 -1.05 33.23 9.94
CA THR A 14 -1.39 33.28 8.51
C THR A 14 -2.83 33.77 8.37
N GLN A 15 -3.14 34.43 7.25
CA GLN A 15 -4.48 35.00 7.03
C GLN A 15 -5.62 33.95 7.09
N LYS A 16 -5.31 32.67 6.88
CA LYS A 16 -6.32 31.62 6.80
C LYS A 16 -6.26 30.57 7.90
N PHE A 17 -5.12 30.32 8.56
CA PHE A 17 -5.02 29.20 9.51
C PHE A 17 -4.12 29.52 10.71
N LEU A 18 -4.73 29.41 11.89
CA LEU A 18 -4.16 29.37 13.24
C LEU A 18 -3.68 30.70 13.84
N ALA A 19 -4.23 31.02 15.02
CA ALA A 19 -3.69 32.04 15.90
C ALA A 19 -2.26 31.68 16.32
N VAL A 20 -1.42 32.68 16.57
CA VAL A 20 -0.06 32.46 17.08
C VAL A 20 -0.15 31.61 18.36
N GLY A 21 0.63 30.53 18.42
CA GLY A 21 0.63 29.59 19.54
C GLY A 21 -0.30 28.38 19.40
N ALA A 22 -1.19 28.33 18.39
CA ALA A 22 -2.01 27.14 18.17
C ALA A 22 -1.17 25.97 17.60
N MET A 23 -1.44 24.74 18.06
CA MET A 23 -0.67 23.56 17.66
C MET A 23 -0.97 23.16 16.22
N GLN A 24 0.08 22.97 15.42
CA GLN A 24 0.00 22.47 14.05
C GLN A 24 0.89 21.24 13.85
N SER A 25 0.49 20.36 12.94
CA SER A 25 1.30 19.22 12.54
C SER A 25 2.42 19.65 11.58
N THR A 26 3.65 19.20 11.83
CA THR A 26 4.80 19.43 10.96
C THR A 26 5.42 18.11 10.50
N LEU A 27 6.01 18.14 9.30
CA LEU A 27 6.70 17.00 8.72
C LEU A 27 7.95 16.68 9.54
N VAL A 28 8.17 15.39 9.77
CA VAL A 28 9.38 14.89 10.43
C VAL A 28 10.15 13.99 9.47
N ASN A 29 11.48 14.06 9.54
CA ASN A 29 12.31 13.08 8.85
C ASN A 29 12.16 11.72 9.56
N VAL A 30 11.89 10.67 8.79
CA VAL A 30 11.69 9.32 9.33
C VAL A 30 13.00 8.56 9.23
N SER A 31 13.61 8.25 10.38
CA SER A 31 14.76 7.36 10.44
C SER A 31 14.36 5.89 10.39
N GLY A 32 15.31 5.01 10.09
CA GLY A 32 15.10 3.56 10.13
C GLY A 32 14.59 3.09 11.49
N ASP A 33 15.11 3.66 12.59
CA ASP A 33 14.67 3.31 13.95
C ASP A 33 13.22 3.70 14.22
N VAL A 34 12.81 4.90 13.77
CA VAL A 34 11.42 5.36 13.92
C VAL A 34 10.49 4.46 13.10
N TYR A 35 10.89 4.12 11.87
CA TYR A 35 10.16 3.21 11.00
C TYR A 35 10.00 1.82 11.63
N ARG A 36 11.12 1.21 12.05
CA ARG A 36 11.15 -0.09 12.72
C ARG A 36 10.28 -0.10 13.97
N LYS A 37 10.36 0.94 14.81
CA LYS A 37 9.55 1.07 16.03
C LYS A 37 8.06 1.07 15.70
N TYR A 38 7.63 1.84 14.71
CA TYR A 38 6.22 1.87 14.29
C TYR A 38 5.77 0.50 13.77
N THR A 39 6.59 -0.15 12.94
CA THR A 39 6.27 -1.47 12.40
C THR A 39 6.09 -2.50 13.52
N VAL A 40 7.06 -2.61 14.42
CA VAL A 40 7.05 -3.61 15.51
C VAL A 40 5.97 -3.32 16.55
N GLN A 41 5.79 -2.06 16.94
CA GLN A 41 4.92 -1.71 18.07
C GLN A 41 3.49 -1.36 17.67
N LYS A 42 3.23 -1.05 16.40
CA LYS A 42 1.91 -0.62 15.92
C LYS A 42 1.38 -1.54 14.82
N VAL A 43 2.15 -1.72 13.75
CA VAL A 43 1.69 -2.44 12.55
C VAL A 43 1.49 -3.93 12.84
N ILE A 44 2.52 -4.64 13.31
CA ILE A 44 2.46 -6.08 13.55
C ILE A 44 1.34 -6.44 14.55
N PRO A 45 1.22 -5.79 15.73
CA PRO A 45 0.14 -6.09 16.67
C PRO A 45 -1.25 -5.87 16.08
N ALA A 46 -1.45 -4.81 15.29
CA ALA A 46 -2.75 -4.55 14.68
C ALA A 46 -3.10 -5.57 13.58
N ILE A 47 -2.11 -6.05 12.81
CA ILE A 47 -2.33 -7.14 11.86
C ILE A 47 -2.73 -8.38 12.64
N LEU A 48 -1.94 -8.81 13.63
CA LEU A 48 -2.22 -10.01 14.42
C LEU A 48 -3.59 -9.95 15.13
N SER A 49 -4.04 -8.76 15.52
CA SER A 49 -5.36 -8.55 16.13
C SER A 49 -6.52 -8.61 15.14
N LYS A 50 -6.30 -8.27 13.86
CA LYS A 50 -7.37 -8.16 12.84
C LYS A 50 -7.34 -9.28 11.80
N PHE A 51 -6.26 -10.06 11.74
CA PHE A 51 -6.08 -11.08 10.71
C PHE A 51 -7.03 -12.26 10.95
N PRO A 52 -7.95 -12.56 10.00
CA PRO A 52 -9.05 -13.50 10.23
C PRO A 52 -8.65 -14.98 10.01
N SER A 53 -7.43 -15.38 10.40
CA SER A 53 -6.90 -16.73 10.14
C SER A 53 -6.58 -17.48 11.42
N GLU A 54 -6.90 -18.78 11.44
CA GLU A 54 -6.44 -19.72 12.48
C GLU A 54 -4.92 -19.89 12.44
N SER A 55 -4.33 -19.85 11.24
CA SER A 55 -2.89 -19.79 11.06
C SER A 55 -2.43 -18.32 11.08
N LYS A 56 -1.76 -17.90 12.15
CA LYS A 56 -1.22 -16.55 12.29
C LYS A 56 0.07 -16.32 11.47
N ARG A 57 0.27 -17.09 10.40
CA ARG A 57 1.42 -16.93 9.51
C ARG A 57 1.16 -15.76 8.58
N VAL A 58 1.75 -14.62 8.91
CA VAL A 58 1.72 -13.40 8.11
C VAL A 58 3.08 -13.21 7.47
N ILE A 59 3.10 -13.04 6.16
CA ILE A 59 4.29 -12.64 5.42
C ILE A 59 4.19 -11.14 5.18
N LEU A 60 5.17 -10.39 5.67
CA LEU A 60 5.29 -8.97 5.37
C LEU A 60 6.11 -8.79 4.11
N GLN A 61 5.58 -8.02 3.16
CA GLN A 61 6.25 -7.66 1.92
C GLN A 61 6.53 -6.16 1.93
N TYR A 62 7.77 -5.77 1.61
CA TYR A 62 8.19 -4.38 1.45
C TYR A 62 8.97 -4.20 0.14
N ASP A 63 9.03 -2.95 -0.33
CA ASP A 63 9.99 -2.58 -1.37
C ASP A 63 11.43 -2.54 -0.80
N ASN A 64 12.41 -2.28 -1.66
CA ASN A 64 13.81 -2.28 -1.27
C ASN A 64 14.34 -0.90 -0.82
N ALA A 65 13.48 0.02 -0.38
CA ALA A 65 13.95 1.31 0.12
C ALA A 65 14.79 1.14 1.39
N THR A 66 15.84 1.96 1.54
CA THR A 66 16.87 1.83 2.58
C THR A 66 16.30 1.73 4.00
N LEU A 67 15.17 2.41 4.27
CA LEU A 67 14.52 2.39 5.58
C LEU A 67 13.92 1.01 5.94
N HIS A 68 13.50 0.22 4.95
CA HIS A 68 12.93 -1.12 5.18
C HIS A 68 13.98 -2.15 5.58
N ALA A 69 15.27 -1.91 5.27
CA ALA A 69 16.37 -2.77 5.72
C ALA A 69 16.48 -2.85 7.25
N SER A 70 15.85 -1.91 7.98
CA SER A 70 15.79 -1.92 9.44
C SER A 70 14.81 -2.95 10.03
N VAL A 71 13.91 -3.52 9.22
CA VAL A 71 12.90 -4.49 9.67
C VAL A 71 13.35 -5.91 9.27
N PRO A 72 13.60 -6.81 10.24
CA PRO A 72 13.95 -8.20 9.94
C PRO A 72 12.73 -9.01 9.46
N ASP A 73 12.97 -10.15 8.81
CA ASP A 73 11.96 -11.15 8.42
C ASP A 73 10.87 -10.65 7.46
N VAL A 74 11.28 -9.82 6.50
CA VAL A 74 10.42 -9.31 5.44
C VAL A 74 10.80 -9.87 4.09
N ARG A 75 9.80 -10.24 3.28
CA ARG A 75 10.04 -10.56 1.86
C ARG A 75 10.25 -9.26 1.10
N ARG A 76 11.40 -9.13 0.46
CA ARG A 76 11.70 -7.99 -0.40
C ARG A 76 11.17 -8.24 -1.80
N GLN A 77 10.64 -7.19 -2.41
CA GLN A 77 10.34 -7.20 -3.83
C GLN A 77 11.63 -7.19 -4.67
N PRO A 78 11.59 -7.78 -5.88
CA PRO A 78 12.65 -7.60 -6.86
C PRO A 78 12.91 -6.10 -7.11
N PRO A 79 14.17 -5.68 -7.27
CA PRO A 79 14.49 -4.29 -7.55
C PRO A 79 13.82 -3.80 -8.84
N ASN A 80 13.36 -2.55 -8.84
CA ASN A 80 12.72 -1.86 -9.97
C ASN A 80 11.40 -2.47 -10.50
N ASN A 81 10.71 -3.32 -9.74
CA ASN A 81 9.41 -3.86 -10.14
C ASN A 81 8.26 -3.24 -9.32
N GLN A 82 7.89 -2.00 -9.68
CA GLN A 82 6.83 -1.25 -9.02
C GLN A 82 5.44 -1.91 -9.18
N ASP A 83 5.24 -2.68 -10.23
CA ASP A 83 3.99 -3.38 -10.54
C ASP A 83 3.68 -4.53 -9.57
N LEU A 84 4.69 -5.00 -8.83
CA LEU A 84 4.53 -6.00 -7.75
C LEU A 84 4.24 -5.39 -6.38
N ASN A 85 4.22 -4.06 -6.26
CA ASN A 85 3.81 -3.37 -5.05
C ASN A 85 2.31 -3.08 -5.05
N VAL A 86 1.55 -3.92 -4.35
CA VAL A 86 0.08 -3.75 -4.20
C VAL A 86 -0.30 -2.37 -3.63
N LEU A 87 0.59 -1.76 -2.83
CA LEU A 87 0.36 -0.44 -2.29
C LEU A 87 0.39 0.62 -3.40
N ASP A 88 1.41 0.60 -4.25
CA ASP A 88 1.55 1.54 -5.36
C ASP A 88 0.53 1.27 -6.48
N LEU A 89 0.31 -0.01 -6.79
CA LEU A 89 -0.54 -0.46 -7.90
C LEU A 89 -2.00 0.00 -7.78
N GLY A 90 -2.51 0.19 -6.56
CA GLY A 90 -3.91 0.58 -6.43
C GLY A 90 -4.36 1.12 -5.09
N PHE A 91 -3.70 0.78 -3.98
CA PHE A 91 -4.11 1.31 -2.68
C PHE A 91 -3.80 2.80 -2.55
N VAL A 92 -2.54 3.19 -2.76
CA VAL A 92 -2.08 4.59 -2.69
C VAL A 92 -2.77 5.42 -3.78
N ALA A 93 -2.86 4.89 -5.00
CA ALA A 93 -3.59 5.56 -6.09
C ALA A 93 -5.07 5.82 -5.75
N SER A 94 -5.74 4.88 -5.04
CA SER A 94 -7.13 5.07 -4.60
C SER A 94 -7.26 6.15 -3.54
N ILE A 95 -6.33 6.19 -2.57
CA ILE A 95 -6.29 7.25 -1.55
C ILE A 95 -6.00 8.61 -2.18
N GLN A 96 -5.03 8.70 -3.08
CA GLN A 96 -4.69 9.93 -3.80
C GLN A 96 -5.87 10.46 -4.61
N SER A 97 -6.59 9.59 -5.34
CA SER A 97 -7.78 9.98 -6.11
C SER A 97 -8.87 10.61 -5.23
N LEU A 98 -9.01 10.15 -3.98
CA LEU A 98 -9.93 10.74 -3.01
C LEU A 98 -9.40 12.06 -2.42
N GLN A 99 -8.10 12.15 -2.16
CA GLN A 99 -7.46 13.39 -1.72
C GLN A 99 -7.59 14.53 -2.74
N TYR A 100 -7.48 14.23 -4.05
CA TYR A 100 -7.65 15.24 -5.12
C TYR A 100 -9.03 15.92 -5.14
N LYS A 101 -10.03 15.35 -4.46
CA LYS A 101 -11.37 15.93 -4.34
C LYS A 101 -11.52 16.90 -3.16
N VAL A 102 -10.48 17.03 -2.32
CA VAL A 102 -10.47 17.88 -1.13
C VAL A 102 -9.50 19.02 -1.34
N VAL A 103 -9.90 20.24 -0.96
CA VAL A 103 -8.99 21.39 -0.99
C VAL A 103 -8.05 21.29 0.21
N ILE A 104 -6.75 21.29 -0.04
CA ILE A 104 -5.71 21.09 0.97
C ILE A 104 -4.91 22.39 1.11
N HIS A 105 -4.76 22.88 2.33
CA HIS A 105 -3.97 24.08 2.63
C HIS A 105 -2.89 23.85 3.69
N THR A 106 -3.02 22.80 4.50
CA THR A 106 -2.11 22.49 5.61
C THR A 106 -1.77 21.01 5.69
N VAL A 107 -0.73 20.67 6.46
CA VAL A 107 -0.39 19.27 6.78
C VAL A 107 -1.54 18.57 7.50
N ASP A 108 -2.25 19.29 8.38
CA ASP A 108 -3.42 18.76 9.08
C ASP A 108 -4.58 18.44 8.10
N ASP A 109 -4.77 19.25 7.04
CA ASP A 109 -5.74 18.95 5.98
C ASP A 109 -5.35 17.69 5.21
N VAL A 110 -4.07 17.52 4.88
CA VAL A 110 -3.56 16.30 4.22
C VAL A 110 -3.84 15.09 5.09
N ILE A 111 -3.50 15.15 6.38
CA ILE A 111 -3.74 14.07 7.34
C ILE A 111 -5.23 13.72 7.38
N HIS A 112 -6.08 14.74 7.54
CA HIS A 112 -7.52 14.56 7.63
C HIS A 112 -8.09 13.92 6.36
N ALA A 113 -7.74 14.44 5.18
CA ALA A 113 -8.17 13.91 3.89
C ALA A 113 -7.70 12.46 3.69
N THR A 114 -6.47 12.13 4.12
CA THR A 114 -5.92 10.77 4.04
C THR A 114 -6.67 9.80 4.94
N LEU A 115 -6.92 10.18 6.20
CA LEU A 115 -7.65 9.34 7.15
C LEU A 115 -9.11 9.14 6.72
N LEU A 116 -9.75 10.18 6.19
CA LEU A 116 -11.08 10.09 5.63
C LEU A 116 -11.10 9.14 4.42
N ALA A 117 -10.19 9.33 3.46
CA ALA A 117 -10.05 8.47 2.30
C ALA A 117 -9.84 7.00 2.69
N PHE A 118 -9.03 6.73 3.72
CA PHE A 118 -8.82 5.40 4.25
C PHE A 118 -10.09 4.81 4.87
N ALA A 119 -10.86 5.62 5.61
CA ALA A 119 -12.09 5.18 6.25
C ALA A 119 -13.22 4.87 5.25
N VAL A 120 -13.29 5.59 4.13
CA VAL A 120 -14.33 5.39 3.10
C VAL A 120 -13.91 4.41 1.99
N LEU A 121 -12.66 3.93 2.00
CA LEU A 121 -12.18 2.99 1.00
C LEU A 121 -12.95 1.66 1.11
N SER A 122 -13.67 1.29 0.04
CA SER A 122 -14.51 0.10 0.06
C SER A 122 -13.69 -1.20 -0.04
N VAL A 123 -14.20 -2.26 0.60
CA VAL A 123 -13.63 -3.61 0.50
C VAL A 123 -13.61 -4.07 -0.96
N GLU A 124 -14.66 -3.80 -1.74
CA GLU A 124 -14.73 -4.11 -3.17
C GLU A 124 -13.60 -3.47 -3.98
N LYS A 125 -13.20 -2.24 -3.63
CA LYS A 125 -12.07 -1.56 -4.28
C LYS A 125 -10.76 -2.28 -3.97
N LEU A 126 -10.56 -2.71 -2.72
CA LEU A 126 -9.38 -3.48 -2.31
C LEU A 126 -9.32 -4.83 -3.02
N GLU A 127 -10.42 -5.58 -3.07
CA GLU A 127 -10.51 -6.83 -3.85
C GLU A 127 -10.16 -6.61 -5.32
N ASN A 128 -10.68 -5.53 -5.92
CA ASN A 128 -10.38 -5.19 -7.30
C ASN A 128 -8.88 -4.93 -7.52
N VAL A 129 -8.19 -4.32 -6.55
CA VAL A 129 -6.72 -4.10 -6.59
C VAL A 129 -5.98 -5.42 -6.47
N PHE A 130 -6.38 -6.32 -5.56
CA PHE A 130 -5.76 -7.64 -5.44
C PHE A 130 -5.89 -8.49 -6.71
N LEU A 131 -7.07 -8.47 -7.35
CA LEU A 131 -7.25 -9.17 -8.64
C LEU A 131 -6.40 -8.54 -9.76
N THR A 132 -6.18 -7.22 -9.75
CA THR A 132 -5.22 -6.58 -10.66
C THR A 132 -3.81 -7.10 -10.42
N LEU A 133 -3.37 -7.16 -9.16
CA LEU A 133 -2.04 -7.63 -8.79
C LEU A 133 -1.80 -9.06 -9.29
N GLN A 134 -2.77 -9.95 -9.11
CA GLN A 134 -2.66 -11.33 -9.60
C GLN A 134 -2.58 -11.41 -11.13
N ALA A 135 -3.29 -10.52 -11.85
CA ALA A 135 -3.20 -10.46 -13.31
C ALA A 135 -1.84 -9.92 -13.77
N VAL A 136 -1.29 -8.93 -13.08
CA VAL A 136 0.06 -8.41 -13.31
C VAL A 136 1.12 -9.49 -13.07
N MET A 137 1.04 -10.21 -11.94
CA MET A 137 1.94 -11.33 -11.64
C MET A 137 1.91 -12.39 -12.74
N ARG A 138 0.71 -12.72 -13.27
CA ARG A 138 0.59 -13.65 -14.39
C ARG A 138 1.26 -13.10 -15.65
N LEU A 139 1.04 -11.83 -16.00
CA LEU A 139 1.65 -11.22 -17.18
C LEU A 139 3.17 -11.18 -17.09
N ILE A 140 3.73 -10.94 -15.90
CA ILE A 140 5.17 -11.02 -15.63
C ILE A 140 5.71 -12.42 -15.93
N LEU A 141 5.00 -13.47 -15.50
CA LEU A 141 5.37 -14.86 -15.80
C LEU A 141 5.21 -15.19 -17.29
N GLU A 142 4.19 -14.64 -17.96
CA GLU A 142 3.95 -14.86 -19.40
C GLU A 142 4.98 -14.15 -20.31
N HIS A 143 5.69 -13.14 -19.79
CA HIS A 143 6.62 -12.31 -20.58
C HIS A 143 8.05 -12.36 -20.02
N ASP A 144 8.43 -13.46 -19.37
CA ASP A 144 9.79 -13.71 -18.86
C ASP A 144 10.36 -12.53 -18.05
N SER A 145 9.56 -12.01 -17.11
CA SER A 145 9.90 -10.86 -16.26
C SER A 145 10.02 -9.50 -16.98
N GLY A 146 9.60 -9.39 -18.24
CA GLY A 146 9.50 -8.11 -18.95
C GLY A 146 8.36 -7.23 -18.41
N ASN A 147 8.57 -5.91 -18.42
CA ASN A 147 7.58 -4.92 -17.95
C ASN A 147 6.70 -4.34 -19.08
N HIS A 148 6.86 -4.82 -20.31
CA HIS A 148 6.15 -4.32 -21.49
C HIS A 148 4.92 -5.18 -21.81
N PHE A 149 3.97 -5.23 -20.88
CA PHE A 149 2.70 -5.94 -21.07
C PHE A 149 1.51 -4.99 -20.95
N LYS A 150 0.45 -5.28 -21.72
CA LYS A 150 -0.80 -4.54 -21.64
C LYS A 150 -1.74 -5.25 -20.67
N LEU A 151 -1.98 -4.65 -19.52
CA LEU A 151 -2.97 -5.17 -18.59
C LEU A 151 -4.37 -5.09 -19.22
N SER A 152 -4.98 -6.25 -19.47
CA SER A 152 -6.33 -6.32 -20.00
C SER A 152 -7.36 -5.94 -18.95
N HIS A 153 -8.40 -5.21 -19.36
CA HIS A 153 -9.47 -4.81 -18.45
C HIS A 153 -10.30 -6.03 -18.04
N LEU A 154 -10.10 -6.52 -16.81
CA LEU A 154 -10.74 -7.74 -16.27
C LEU A 154 -12.27 -7.65 -16.09
N LYS A 155 -12.91 -6.51 -16.41
CA LYS A 155 -14.37 -6.30 -16.30
C LYS A 155 -14.93 -6.71 -14.93
N LYS A 156 -14.17 -6.46 -13.86
CA LYS A 156 -14.45 -6.91 -12.49
C LYS A 156 -15.83 -6.52 -11.99
N ASP A 157 -16.28 -5.30 -12.28
CA ASP A 157 -17.60 -4.83 -11.86
C ASP A 157 -18.74 -5.57 -12.58
N THR A 158 -18.56 -5.90 -13.86
CA THR A 158 -19.52 -6.71 -14.60
C THR A 158 -19.59 -8.13 -14.05
N LEU A 159 -18.43 -8.75 -13.76
CA LEU A 159 -18.36 -10.07 -13.16
C LEU A 159 -18.98 -10.10 -11.75
N ARG A 160 -18.74 -9.06 -10.95
CA ARG A 160 -19.33 -8.91 -9.61
C ARG A 160 -20.84 -8.82 -9.66
N ARG A 161 -21.40 -7.99 -10.55
CA ARG A 161 -22.86 -7.89 -10.74
C ARG A 161 -23.50 -9.21 -11.20
N ALA A 162 -22.75 -10.03 -11.93
CA ALA A 162 -23.21 -11.35 -12.38
C ALA A 162 -23.00 -12.47 -11.33
N GLY A 163 -22.43 -12.17 -10.17
CA GLY A 163 -22.09 -13.18 -9.15
C GLY A 163 -20.98 -14.15 -9.57
N ALA A 164 -20.22 -13.82 -10.62
CA ALA A 164 -19.20 -14.68 -11.23
C ALA A 164 -17.77 -14.19 -10.98
N LEU A 165 -17.58 -13.19 -10.11
CA LEU A 165 -16.25 -12.69 -9.77
C LEU A 165 -15.51 -13.73 -8.91
N MET A 166 -14.42 -14.27 -9.46
CA MET A 166 -13.57 -15.19 -8.72
C MET A 166 -12.81 -14.44 -7.62
N ALA A 167 -12.60 -15.11 -6.48
CA ALA A 167 -11.79 -14.57 -5.39
C ALA A 167 -10.30 -14.48 -5.76
N ASN A 168 -9.81 -15.42 -6.59
CA ASN A 168 -8.44 -15.47 -7.07
C ASN A 168 -8.40 -15.85 -8.56
N LEU A 169 -7.38 -15.38 -9.27
CA LEU A 169 -7.08 -15.71 -10.65
C LEU A 169 -6.22 -16.98 -10.72
N THR A 170 -6.58 -17.93 -11.59
CA THR A 170 -5.83 -19.19 -11.76
C THR A 170 -4.52 -19.00 -12.53
N CYS A 171 -3.38 -19.44 -12.02
CA CYS A 171 -2.13 -19.45 -12.78
C CYS A 171 -1.88 -20.84 -13.37
N PRO A 172 -1.77 -21.01 -14.71
CA PRO A 172 -1.33 -22.26 -15.32
C PRO A 172 0.02 -22.72 -14.75
N VAL A 173 0.12 -24.00 -14.39
CA VAL A 173 1.36 -24.59 -13.87
C VAL A 173 2.50 -24.55 -14.89
N SER A 174 2.17 -24.55 -16.19
CA SER A 174 3.14 -24.38 -17.28
C SER A 174 3.92 -23.06 -17.21
N LEU A 175 3.39 -22.02 -16.57
CA LEU A 175 4.06 -20.74 -16.38
C LEU A 175 5.00 -20.72 -15.17
N LEU A 176 5.00 -21.78 -14.34
CA LEU A 176 5.90 -21.92 -13.19
C LEU A 176 7.25 -22.56 -13.58
N GLY A 177 7.42 -22.92 -14.86
CA GLY A 177 8.50 -23.78 -15.36
C GLY A 177 9.92 -23.23 -15.26
N ASP A 178 10.12 -21.91 -15.21
CA ASP A 178 11.46 -21.30 -15.24
C ASP A 178 11.78 -20.41 -14.02
N ALA A 179 10.78 -20.05 -13.20
CA ALA A 179 10.97 -19.17 -12.03
C ALA A 179 11.54 -19.87 -10.78
N ALA A 180 11.63 -21.21 -10.78
CA ALA A 180 12.06 -22.01 -9.63
C ALA A 180 13.58 -22.17 -9.51
N LEU A 181 14.37 -21.65 -10.45
CA LEU A 181 15.84 -21.82 -10.48
C LEU A 181 16.64 -20.66 -9.85
N GLU A 182 16.01 -19.56 -9.44
CA GLU A 182 16.72 -18.42 -8.82
C GLU A 182 16.66 -18.40 -7.28
N GLU A 183 15.96 -19.32 -6.61
CA GLU A 183 15.86 -19.35 -5.13
C GLU A 183 17.00 -20.16 -4.46
N GLN A 184 18.15 -20.36 -5.12
CA GLN A 184 19.32 -21.10 -4.58
C GLN A 184 20.67 -20.35 -4.63
N LEU A 185 20.70 -19.02 -4.72
CA LEU A 185 21.93 -18.23 -4.53
C LEU A 185 21.76 -17.11 -3.50
#